data_AF-A0A7D9HUP2-F1
#
_entry.id   AF-A0A7D9HUP2-F1
#
_cell.length_a   1.000
_cell.length_b   1.000
_cell.length_c   1.000
_cell.angle_alpha   90.00
_cell.angle_beta   90.00
_cell.angle_gamma   90.00
#
_symmetry.space_group_name_H-M   'P 1'
#
loop_
_entity.id
_entity.type
_entity.pdbx_description
1 polymer ?
#
loop_
_entity_poly.entity_id
_entity_poly.type
_entity_poly.pdbx_seq_one_letter_code
_entity_poly.pdbx_strand_id
1 'polypeptide(L)'
;DLNREICGVEMPPVILADPAYPLLSWVLKGYPRNEATRSQRVFNYRLSRARMTVENTFALKNEFLPDWADAEVLIEEPILPIYETSAPDAELFRDALAEYFTS
;
A
#
# COMPACT_ATOMS: atom_id res chain seq x y z
N ASP A 1 1.81 -21.69 -2.69
CA ASP A 1 1.01 -20.77 -1.87
C ASP A 1 1.84 -19.51 -1.63
N LEU A 2 1.28 -18.32 -1.86
CA LEU A 2 1.98 -17.03 -1.70
C LEU A 2 1.72 -16.40 -0.33
N ASN A 3 0.80 -16.97 0.44
CA ASN A 3 0.42 -16.45 1.74
C ASN A 3 1.55 -16.65 2.75
N ARG A 4 1.68 -15.70 3.69
CA ARG A 4 2.67 -15.72 4.76
C ARG A 4 2.01 -15.52 6.11
N GLU A 5 2.42 -16.29 7.11
CA GLU A 5 1.94 -16.08 8.48
C GLU A 5 2.80 -15.02 9.20
N ILE A 6 2.17 -13.97 9.72
CA ILE A 6 2.79 -12.90 10.50
C ILE A 6 1.95 -12.66 11.75
N CYS A 7 2.54 -12.80 12.94
CA CYS A 7 1.83 -12.67 14.23
C CYS A 7 0.55 -13.52 14.33
N GLY A 8 0.55 -14.73 13.75
CA GLY A 8 -0.62 -15.62 13.72
C GLY A 8 -1.70 -15.22 12.70
N VAL A 9 -1.43 -14.21 11.86
CA VAL A 9 -2.32 -13.76 10.79
C VAL A 9 -1.79 -14.25 9.44
N GLU A 10 -2.63 -14.96 8.70
CA GLU A 10 -2.33 -15.37 7.33
C GLU A 10 -2.47 -14.15 6.39
N MET A 11 -1.36 -13.75 5.77
CA MET A 11 -1.27 -12.54 4.98
C MET A 11 -1.06 -12.88 3.50
N PRO A 12 -2.03 -12.57 2.61
CA PRO A 12 -1.85 -12.67 1.18
C PRO A 12 -0.98 -11.52 0.66
N PRO A 13 -0.52 -11.58 -0.60
CA PRO A 13 0.07 -10.43 -1.27
C PRO A 13 -0.90 -9.23 -1.30
N VAL A 14 -0.40 -8.05 -0.97
CA VAL A 14 -1.17 -6.79 -0.93
C VAL A 14 -0.41 -5.66 -1.64
N ILE A 15 -1.15 -4.67 -2.12
CA ILE A 15 -0.61 -3.45 -2.75
C ILE A 15 -0.36 -2.39 -1.68
N LEU A 16 0.80 -1.74 -1.73
CA LEU A 16 1.15 -0.64 -0.83
C LEU A 16 0.78 0.70 -1.48
N ALA A 17 -0.29 1.33 -1.00
CA ALA A 17 -0.83 2.54 -1.59
C ALA A 17 -0.47 3.81 -0.81
N ASP A 18 -0.70 4.94 -1.47
CA ASP A 18 -0.60 6.28 -0.88
C ASP A 18 -1.82 6.56 0.04
N PRO A 19 -1.74 7.47 1.02
CA PRO A 19 -2.88 7.87 1.84
C PRO A 19 -4.13 8.32 1.07
N ALA A 20 -3.98 8.79 -0.18
CA ALA A 20 -5.10 9.17 -1.05
C ALA A 20 -6.03 7.99 -1.44
N TYR A 21 -5.53 6.75 -1.37
CA TYR A 21 -6.32 5.56 -1.71
C TYR A 21 -7.16 5.07 -0.51
N PRO A 22 -8.28 4.37 -0.73
CA PRO A 22 -8.99 3.68 0.33
C PRO A 22 -8.17 2.52 0.91
N LEU A 23 -8.43 2.15 2.16
CA LEU A 23 -7.92 0.91 2.73
C LEU A 23 -8.84 -0.24 2.26
N LEU A 24 -8.27 -1.28 1.64
CA LEU A 24 -9.01 -2.43 1.10
C LEU A 24 -8.32 -3.73 1.53
N SER A 25 -8.99 -4.87 1.39
CA SER A 25 -8.44 -6.19 1.78
C SER A 25 -7.15 -6.54 1.05
N TRP A 26 -6.93 -5.91 -0.11
CA TRP A 26 -5.74 -6.07 -0.95
C TRP A 26 -4.92 -4.77 -1.07
N VAL A 27 -5.28 -3.69 -0.36
CA VAL A 27 -4.56 -2.40 -0.36
C VAL A 27 -4.26 -1.93 1.05
N LEU A 28 -2.98 -1.76 1.36
CA LEU A 28 -2.53 -1.18 2.62
C LEU A 28 -2.15 0.29 2.45
N LYS A 29 -2.60 1.11 3.40
CA LYS A 29 -2.18 2.51 3.54
C LYS A 29 -1.78 2.83 4.98
N GLY A 30 -0.96 3.88 5.14
CA GLY A 30 -0.47 4.32 6.44
C GLY A 30 -1.58 4.75 7.40
N TYR A 31 -1.30 4.68 8.69
CA TYR A 31 -2.15 5.22 9.75
C TYR A 31 -2.17 6.75 9.70
N PRO A 32 -3.29 7.40 10.08
CA PRO A 32 -3.36 8.86 10.22
C PRO A 32 -2.28 9.41 11.15
N ARG A 33 -1.59 10.47 10.72
CA ARG A 33 -0.40 10.98 11.43
C ARG A 33 -0.70 11.60 12.79
N ASN A 34 -1.92 12.10 12.98
CA ASN A 34 -2.29 12.92 14.13
C ASN A 34 -2.37 12.10 15.44
N GLU A 35 -2.69 10.80 15.35
CA GLU A 35 -2.96 9.94 16.51
C GLU A 35 -2.16 8.62 16.48
N ALA A 36 -1.11 8.54 15.65
CA ALA A 36 -0.37 7.30 15.48
C ALA A 36 0.46 6.91 16.72
N THR A 37 0.23 5.70 17.22
CA THR A 37 1.04 5.06 18.27
C THR A 37 2.47 4.81 17.79
N ARG A 38 3.39 4.44 18.70
CA ARG A 38 4.79 4.15 18.33
C ARG A 38 4.88 3.05 17.25
N SER A 39 4.12 1.96 17.39
CA SER A 39 4.11 0.86 16.41
C SER A 39 3.54 1.31 15.07
N GLN A 40 2.45 2.08 15.07
CA GLN A 40 1.88 2.66 13.86
C GLN A 40 2.83 3.62 13.13
N ARG A 41 3.65 4.39 13.87
CA ARG A 41 4.69 5.24 13.29
C ARG A 41 5.80 4.42 12.63
N VAL A 42 6.21 3.33 13.26
CA VAL A 42 7.21 2.40 12.68
C VAL A 42 6.65 1.75 11.42
N PHE A 43 5.39 1.30 11.45
CA PHE A 43 4.69 0.81 10.26
C PHE A 43 4.68 1.85 9.14
N ASN A 44 4.25 3.08 9.42
CA ASN A 44 4.22 4.17 8.44
C ASN A 44 5.60 4.43 7.82
N TYR A 45 6.65 4.43 8.65
CA TYR A 45 8.03 4.58 8.16
C TYR A 45 8.42 3.44 7.21
N ARG A 46 8.12 2.19 7.56
CA ARG A 46 8.40 1.02 6.70
C ARG A 46 7.61 1.07 5.40
N LEU A 47 6.34 1.45 5.45
CA LEU A 47 5.48 1.61 4.28
C LEU A 47 6.03 2.68 3.33
N SER A 48 6.39 3.85 3.86
CA SER A 48 7.02 4.92 3.08
C SER A 48 8.35 4.48 2.46
N ARG A 49 9.19 3.75 3.20
CA ARG A 49 10.46 3.22 2.68
C ARG A 49 10.25 2.24 1.53
N ALA A 50 9.28 1.34 1.63
CA ALA A 50 8.95 0.40 0.57
C ALA A 50 8.49 1.14 -0.70
N ARG A 51 7.61 2.14 -0.56
CA ARG A 51 7.17 2.99 -1.67
C ARG A 51 8.33 3.75 -2.30
N MET A 52 9.18 4.40 -1.51
CA MET A 52 10.35 5.14 -2.01
C MET A 52 11.31 4.24 -2.78
N THR A 53 11.47 2.96 -2.39
CA THR A 53 12.30 2.02 -3.15
C THR A 53 11.73 1.77 -4.55
N VAL A 54 10.41 1.59 -4.66
CA VAL A 54 9.72 1.44 -5.95
C VAL A 54 9.84 2.73 -6.76
N GLU A 55 9.48 3.87 -6.17
CA GLU A 55 9.55 5.20 -6.81
C GLU A 55 10.97 5.50 -7.32
N ASN A 56 12.00 5.34 -6.50
CA ASN A 56 13.39 5.57 -6.93
C ASN A 56 13.81 4.61 -8.06
N THR A 57 13.36 3.35 -8.03
CA THR A 57 13.70 2.38 -9.08
C THR A 57 13.11 2.76 -10.43
N PHE A 58 11.88 3.27 -10.43
CA PHE A 58 11.19 3.67 -11.67
C PHE A 58 11.51 5.11 -12.10
N ALA A 59 11.67 6.05 -11.16
CA ALA A 59 12.01 7.45 -11.42
C ALA A 59 13.44 7.63 -11.94
N LEU A 60 14.41 6.83 -11.46
CA LEU A 60 15.77 6.83 -12.02
C LEU A 60 15.84 6.22 -13.43
N LYS A 61 14.79 5.51 -13.87
CA LYS A 61 14.66 4.96 -15.22
C LYS A 61 13.71 5.77 -16.12
N ASN A 62 13.52 7.06 -15.82
CA ASN A 62 12.73 7.97 -16.66
C ASN A 62 13.23 8.03 -18.12
N GLU A 63 14.49 7.69 -18.38
CA GLU A 63 15.06 7.60 -19.75
C GLU A 63 14.43 6.49 -20.62
N PHE A 64 13.72 5.52 -20.03
CA PHE A 64 13.10 4.39 -20.73
C PHE A 64 11.56 4.43 -20.71
N LEU A 65 10.95 5.41 -20.04
CA LEU A 65 9.52 5.58 -20.16
C LEU A 65 9.25 6.21 -21.53
N PRO A 66 8.35 5.63 -22.35
CA PRO A 66 7.91 6.30 -23.57
C PRO A 66 7.37 7.67 -23.20
N ASP A 67 7.51 8.66 -24.09
CA ASP A 67 6.97 10.01 -23.88
C ASP A 67 5.45 9.92 -23.84
N TRP A 68 4.91 9.60 -22.66
CA TRP A 68 3.48 9.40 -22.40
C TRP A 68 2.74 10.74 -22.39
N ALA A 69 3.46 11.85 -22.55
CA ALA A 69 2.89 13.20 -22.68
C ALA A 69 2.06 13.39 -23.96
N ASP A 70 2.35 12.65 -25.03
CA ASP A 70 1.62 12.75 -26.32
C ASP A 70 0.53 11.69 -26.48
N ALA A 71 0.40 10.79 -25.51
CA ALA A 71 -0.63 9.79 -25.52
C ALA A 71 -1.94 10.43 -25.04
N GLU A 72 -2.73 10.99 -25.97
CA GLU A 72 -4.19 11.16 -25.81
C GLU A 72 -4.84 9.77 -25.69
N VAL A 73 -4.47 9.02 -24.66
CA VAL A 73 -5.23 7.86 -24.24
C VAL A 73 -6.39 8.48 -23.48
N LEU A 74 -7.54 8.51 -24.14
CA LEU A 74 -8.82 8.56 -23.46
C LEU A 74 -8.90 7.31 -22.58
N ILE A 75 -8.27 7.38 -21.41
CA ILE A 75 -8.51 6.44 -20.33
C ILE A 75 -9.95 6.75 -19.96
N GLU A 76 -10.90 6.01 -20.53
CA GLU A 76 -12.20 5.88 -19.88
C GLU A 76 -11.86 5.40 -18.47
N GLU A 77 -11.98 6.31 -17.50
CA GLU A 77 -11.80 6.01 -16.07
C GLU A 77 -12.50 4.68 -15.84
N PRO A 78 -11.77 3.58 -15.57
CA PRO A 78 -12.42 2.30 -15.40
C PRO A 78 -13.37 2.51 -14.24
N ILE A 79 -14.67 2.36 -14.50
CA ILE A 79 -15.68 2.34 -13.45
C ILE A 79 -15.42 1.04 -12.69
N LEU A 80 -14.45 1.07 -11.79
CA LEU A 80 -14.23 0.01 -10.84
C LEU A 80 -15.55 -0.08 -10.08
N PRO A 81 -16.24 -1.23 -10.11
CA PRO A 81 -17.34 -1.44 -9.20
C PRO A 81 -16.82 -1.12 -7.81
N ILE A 82 -17.61 -0.37 -7.06
CA ILE A 82 -17.34 -0.02 -5.67
C ILE A 82 -17.41 -1.35 -4.89
N TYR A 83 -16.38 -2.18 -5.00
CA TYR A 83 -16.29 -3.44 -4.30
C TYR A 83 -15.98 -3.11 -2.84
N GLU A 84 -16.98 -3.36 -2.01
CA GLU A 84 -16.90 -3.62 -0.57
C GLU A 84 -16.07 -2.61 0.26
N THR A 85 -16.78 -1.62 0.76
CA THR A 85 -16.30 -0.52 1.62
C THR A 85 -15.91 -0.94 3.04
N SER A 86 -15.70 -2.22 3.32
CA SER A 86 -15.29 -2.70 4.64
C SER A 86 -14.42 -3.93 4.50
N ALA A 87 -13.11 -3.73 4.62
CA ALA A 87 -12.13 -4.81 4.71
C ALA A 87 -11.60 -4.87 6.15
N PRO A 88 -12.30 -5.56 7.09
CA PRO A 88 -11.82 -5.72 8.46
C PRO A 88 -10.42 -6.36 8.52
N ASP A 89 -10.09 -7.19 7.54
CA ASP A 89 -8.81 -7.89 7.47
C ASP A 89 -7.63 -6.95 7.19
N ALA A 90 -7.86 -5.82 6.51
CA ALA A 90 -6.79 -4.87 6.21
C ALA A 90 -6.27 -4.16 7.47
N GLU A 91 -7.16 -3.89 8.42
CA GLU A 91 -6.78 -3.38 9.75
C GLU A 91 -5.93 -4.41 10.50
N LEU A 92 -6.40 -5.67 10.52
CA LEU A 92 -5.68 -6.80 11.11
C LEU A 92 -4.28 -6.95 10.53
N PHE A 93 -4.12 -6.80 9.22
CA PHE A 93 -2.81 -6.86 8.56
C PHE A 93 -1.88 -5.72 8.99
N ARG A 94 -2.40 -4.49 9.10
CA ARG A 94 -1.58 -3.35 9.54
C ARG A 94 -1.16 -3.51 10.99
N ASP A 95 -2.06 -3.98 11.85
CA ASP A 95 -1.78 -4.19 13.26
C ASP A 95 -0.74 -5.31 13.46
N ALA A 96 -0.91 -6.44 12.77
CA ALA A 96 0.07 -7.52 12.77
C ALA A 96 1.46 -7.06 12.27
N LEU A 97 1.51 -6.26 11.20
CA LEU A 97 2.77 -5.71 10.69
C LEU A 97 3.37 -4.66 11.64
N ALA A 98 2.54 -3.83 12.25
CA ALA A 98 2.98 -2.82 13.22
C ALA A 98 3.57 -3.49 14.46
N GLU A 99 2.96 -4.57 14.96
CA GLU A 99 3.51 -5.41 16.01
C GLU A 99 4.84 -6.04 15.57
N TYR A 100 4.83 -6.76 14.44
CA TYR A 100 6.01 -7.45 13.89
C TYR A 100 7.22 -6.53 13.69
N PHE A 101 7.01 -5.28 13.26
CA PHE A 101 8.12 -4.33 13.09
C PHE A 101 8.65 -3.73 14.40
N THR A 102 7.95 -3.95 15.50
CA THR A 102 8.33 -3.43 16.83
C THR A 102 8.70 -4.48 17.86
N SER A 103 8.36 -5.76 17.61
CA SER A 103 8.92 -6.93 18.29
C SER A 103 10.38 -7.14 17.93
#